data_AF-A0A965FUW6-F1
#
_entry.id   AF-A0A965FUW6-F1
#
_cell.length_a   1.000
_cell.length_b   1.000
_cell.length_c   1.000
_cell.angle_alpha   90.00
_cell.angle_beta   90.00
_cell.angle_gamma   90.00
#
_symmetry.space_group_name_H-M   'P 1'
#
loop_
_entity.id
_entity.type
_entity.pdbx_description
1 polymer ?
#
loop_
_entity_poly.entity_id
_entity_poly.type
_entity_poly.pdbx_seq_one_letter_code
_entity_poly.pdbx_strand_id
1 'polypeptide(L)'
;MIATDLVIRPQIWNGVKNNGEFGLSGSYIEFEGDLAPTPYIAHIDFVNTDLGLDVAAQDSRSDVGYLVYSEDPISERFDHMVTGASEKFFATTYNAATDTWFYHANDRLYSFVPE
;
A
#
# COMPACT_ATOMS: atom_id res chain seq x y z
N MET A 1 17.43 -6.68 -8.00
CA MET A 1 17.82 -5.39 -7.39
C MET A 1 16.55 -4.64 -7.07
N ILE A 2 16.50 -3.90 -5.96
CA ILE A 2 15.44 -2.90 -5.72
C ILE A 2 16.13 -1.54 -5.58
N ALA A 3 15.69 -0.55 -6.35
CA ALA A 3 16.12 0.84 -6.24
C ALA A 3 14.89 1.73 -6.08
N THR A 4 14.90 2.60 -5.09
CA THR A 4 13.74 3.46 -4.80
C THR A 4 14.17 4.64 -3.92
N ASP A 5 13.47 5.75 -4.07
CA ASP A 5 13.50 6.88 -3.14
C ASP A 5 12.22 6.95 -2.28
N LEU A 6 11.38 5.91 -2.30
CA LEU A 6 10.18 5.80 -1.48
C LEU A 6 10.55 5.88 0.00
N VAL A 7 9.93 6.83 0.68
CA VAL A 7 10.02 7.03 2.12
C VAL A 7 8.64 6.79 2.72
N ILE A 8 8.59 5.84 3.64
CA ILE A 8 7.42 5.53 4.46
C ILE A 8 7.64 6.14 5.84
N ARG A 9 6.73 7.02 6.27
CA ARG A 9 6.75 7.65 7.61
C ARG A 9 5.64 7.05 8.46
N PRO A 10 5.96 6.23 9.47
CA PRO A 10 4.92 5.66 10.32
C PRO A 10 4.28 6.74 11.21
N GLN A 11 3.01 6.51 11.54
CA GLN A 11 2.19 7.36 12.41
C GLN A 11 1.96 8.77 11.85
N ILE A 12 1.83 8.93 10.53
CA ILE A 12 1.62 10.21 9.86
C ILE A 12 0.41 10.12 8.94
N TRP A 13 -0.47 11.14 9.04
CA TRP A 13 -1.56 11.41 8.12
C TRP A 13 -1.60 12.90 7.78
N ASN A 14 -1.50 13.23 6.49
CA ASN A 14 -1.42 14.58 5.93
C ASN A 14 -0.38 15.45 6.66
N GLY A 15 0.80 14.90 6.95
CA GLY A 15 1.88 15.57 7.66
C GLY A 15 1.67 15.76 9.17
N VAL A 16 0.56 15.25 9.73
CA VAL A 16 0.24 15.32 11.17
C VAL A 16 0.38 13.93 11.78
N LYS A 17 0.80 13.86 13.05
CA LYS A 17 0.83 12.59 13.77
C LYS A 17 -0.57 11.98 13.84
N ASN A 18 -0.74 10.77 13.32
CA ASN A 18 -1.96 9.99 13.45
C ASN A 18 -1.60 8.51 13.65
N ASN A 19 -2.24 7.84 14.61
CA ASN A 19 -1.81 6.50 14.97
C ASN A 19 -2.20 5.49 13.88
N GLY A 20 -1.36 4.48 13.66
CA GLY A 20 -1.62 3.43 12.66
C GLY A 20 -1.34 3.84 11.21
N GLU A 21 -1.46 5.12 10.86
CA GLU A 21 -1.34 5.59 9.47
C GLU A 21 0.10 5.70 8.97
N PHE A 22 0.28 5.70 7.64
CA PHE A 22 1.59 5.80 7.00
C PHE A 22 1.64 6.91 5.96
N GLY A 23 2.52 7.88 6.21
CA GLY A 23 2.80 8.95 5.27
C GLY A 23 3.74 8.49 4.16
N LEU A 24 3.46 8.87 2.91
CA LEU A 24 4.26 8.49 1.74
C LEU A 24 4.97 9.70 1.10
N SER A 25 6.17 9.48 0.58
CA SER A 25 6.84 10.42 -0.33
C SER A 25 7.90 9.68 -1.15
N GLY A 26 8.31 10.25 -2.28
CA GLY A 26 9.28 9.65 -3.19
C GLY A 26 8.94 10.05 -4.62
N SER A 27 9.53 9.36 -5.58
CA SER A 27 9.26 9.55 -7.00
C SER A 27 9.28 8.25 -7.79
N TYR A 28 9.90 7.17 -7.31
CA TYR A 28 9.89 5.91 -8.04
C TYR A 28 10.15 4.67 -7.18
N ILE A 29 9.77 3.51 -7.73
CA ILE A 29 10.29 2.22 -7.33
C ILE A 29 10.73 1.43 -8.57
N GLU A 30 11.89 0.80 -8.48
CA GLU A 30 12.47 -0.05 -9.48
C GLU A 30 12.78 -1.40 -8.86
N PHE A 31 12.39 -2.49 -9.54
CA PHE A 31 12.62 -3.85 -9.07
C PHE A 31 12.82 -4.83 -10.22
N GLU A 32 13.56 -5.90 -9.95
CA GLU A 32 13.64 -7.04 -10.88
C GLU A 32 12.33 -7.83 -10.84
N GLY A 33 11.68 -7.94 -11.99
CA GLY A 33 10.52 -8.79 -12.20
C GLY A 33 10.94 -10.18 -12.71
N ASP A 34 10.37 -11.23 -12.11
CA ASP A 34 10.67 -12.63 -12.43
C ASP A 34 9.63 -13.29 -13.37
N LEU A 35 8.79 -12.50 -14.04
CA LEU A 35 7.86 -13.04 -15.04
C LEU A 35 8.66 -13.48 -16.29
N ALA A 36 8.78 -14.80 -16.48
CA ALA A 36 9.51 -15.48 -17.54
C ALA A 36 9.17 -14.98 -18.97
N PRO A 37 10.10 -15.05 -19.95
CA PRO A 37 11.33 -15.86 -19.99
C PRO A 37 12.66 -15.09 -19.75
N THR A 38 12.63 -13.79 -19.55
CA THR A 38 13.82 -12.97 -19.29
C THR A 38 13.55 -12.01 -18.13
N PRO A 39 14.42 -11.97 -17.10
CA PRO A 39 14.34 -10.95 -16.06
C PRO A 39 14.27 -9.57 -16.70
N TYR A 40 13.34 -8.75 -16.23
CA TYR A 40 13.23 -7.36 -16.65
C TYR A 40 13.28 -6.47 -15.42
N ILE A 41 13.67 -5.21 -15.65
CA ILE A 41 13.59 -4.18 -14.62
C ILE A 41 12.23 -3.50 -14.79
N ALA A 42 11.34 -3.73 -13.82
CA ALA A 42 10.12 -2.97 -13.67
C ALA A 42 10.50 -1.61 -13.06
N HIS A 43 10.05 -0.53 -13.68
CA HIS A 43 10.24 0.83 -13.18
C HIS A 43 8.87 1.50 -13.11
N ILE A 44 8.51 1.99 -11.93
CA ILE A 44 7.25 2.67 -11.66
C ILE A 44 7.59 4.08 -11.22
N ASP A 45 7.31 5.04 -12.10
CA ASP A 45 7.31 6.47 -11.77
C ASP A 45 6.02 6.81 -11.02
N PHE A 46 6.16 7.33 -9.80
CA PHE A 46 5.02 7.83 -9.05
C PHE A 46 4.61 9.21 -9.58
N VAL A 47 3.34 9.35 -9.95
CA VAL A 47 2.74 10.65 -10.23
C VAL A 47 2.15 11.25 -8.95
N ASN A 48 1.85 12.55 -8.95
CA ASN A 48 1.35 13.26 -7.76
C ASN A 48 0.12 12.58 -7.11
N THR A 49 -0.73 11.93 -7.90
CA THR A 49 -1.92 11.21 -7.41
C THR A 49 -1.59 9.92 -6.67
N ASP A 50 -0.40 9.37 -6.86
CA ASP A 50 0.00 8.08 -6.26
C ASP A 50 0.48 8.26 -4.82
N LEU A 51 1.09 9.41 -4.54
CA LEU A 51 1.69 9.75 -3.24
C LEU A 51 0.97 10.86 -2.48
N GLY A 52 0.08 11.61 -3.15
CA GLY A 52 -0.56 12.80 -2.58
C GLY A 52 -1.53 12.55 -1.43
N LEU A 53 -1.83 11.28 -1.15
CA LEU A 53 -2.68 10.82 -0.06
C LEU A 53 -1.94 9.72 0.71
N ASP A 54 -2.19 9.63 2.02
CA ASP A 54 -1.49 8.71 2.93
C ASP A 54 -2.22 7.36 3.02
N VAL A 55 -1.55 6.34 3.57
CA VAL A 55 -2.12 5.00 3.68
C VAL A 55 -2.90 4.87 4.98
N ALA A 56 -4.20 4.57 4.83
CA ALA A 56 -5.07 4.21 5.92
C ALA A 56 -4.75 2.77 6.39
N ALA A 57 -4.41 2.60 7.66
CA ALA A 57 -4.28 1.31 8.33
C ALA A 57 -5.08 1.30 9.63
N GLN A 58 -4.98 0.21 10.40
CA GLN A 58 -5.79 0.05 11.60
C GLN A 58 -5.02 0.52 12.84
N ASP A 59 -5.48 1.60 13.46
CA ASP A 59 -4.86 2.34 14.58
C ASP A 59 -4.25 1.47 15.69
N SER A 60 -4.93 0.37 16.04
CA SER A 60 -4.59 -0.48 17.18
C SER A 60 -3.79 -1.73 16.82
N ARG A 61 -3.50 -1.93 15.53
CA ARG A 61 -2.88 -3.16 15.06
C ARG A 61 -1.36 -3.09 15.13
N SER A 62 -0.74 -4.19 15.57
CA SER A 62 0.70 -4.28 15.82
C SER A 62 1.33 -5.60 15.35
N ASP A 63 0.58 -6.41 14.60
CA ASP A 63 1.08 -7.63 13.98
C ASP A 63 1.76 -7.34 12.63
N VAL A 64 2.12 -8.41 11.91
CA VAL A 64 2.79 -8.30 10.62
C VAL A 64 1.78 -7.90 9.54
N GLY A 65 2.16 -6.87 8.78
CA GLY A 65 1.43 -6.42 7.60
C GLY A 65 2.39 -5.99 6.50
N TYR A 66 1.82 -5.64 5.36
CA TYR A 66 2.54 -5.23 4.16
C TYR A 66 1.91 -3.96 3.58
N LEU A 67 2.75 -3.05 3.08
CA LEU A 67 2.28 -2.02 2.16
C LEU A 67 2.33 -2.58 0.75
N VAL A 68 1.20 -2.50 0.05
CA VAL A 68 1.04 -3.04 -1.30
C VAL A 68 0.79 -1.88 -2.26
N TYR A 69 1.44 -1.95 -3.42
CA TYR A 69 1.20 -1.05 -4.55
C TYR A 69 0.20 -1.71 -5.52
N SER A 70 -0.71 -0.90 -6.07
CA SER A 70 -1.68 -1.26 -7.08
C SER A 70 -1.47 -0.39 -8.32
N GLU A 71 -1.40 -0.98 -9.50
CA GLU A 71 -1.38 -0.22 -10.76
C GLU A 71 -2.72 0.48 -11.00
N ASP A 72 -3.83 -0.18 -10.69
CA ASP A 72 -5.18 0.39 -10.78
C ASP A 72 -5.55 1.17 -9.50
N PRO A 73 -6.41 2.21 -9.58
CA PRO A 73 -6.89 2.92 -8.40
C PRO A 73 -7.54 1.97 -7.39
N ILE A 74 -7.13 2.03 -6.12
CA ILE A 74 -7.69 1.13 -5.10
C ILE A 74 -9.16 1.43 -4.81
N SER A 75 -9.65 2.65 -5.04
CA SER A 75 -11.07 3.00 -4.93
C SER A 75 -11.95 2.29 -5.98
N GLU A 76 -11.36 1.82 -7.09
CA GLU A 76 -12.07 1.01 -8.09
C GLU A 76 -12.06 -0.49 -7.73
N ARG A 77 -11.14 -0.91 -6.84
CA ARG A 77 -10.97 -2.30 -6.42
C ARG A 77 -11.65 -2.61 -5.08
N PHE A 78 -11.74 -1.62 -4.20
CA PHE A 78 -12.15 -1.79 -2.80
C PHE A 78 -13.28 -0.82 -2.39
N ASP A 79 -14.46 -1.37 -2.14
CA ASP A 79 -15.67 -0.60 -1.80
C ASP A 79 -15.64 0.10 -0.44
N HIS A 80 -14.67 -0.21 0.42
CA HIS A 80 -14.60 0.28 1.80
C HIS A 80 -13.37 1.15 2.07
N MET A 81 -12.63 1.56 1.04
CA MET A 81 -11.50 2.45 1.24
C MET A 81 -11.92 3.79 1.84
N VAL A 82 -11.11 4.28 2.77
CA VAL A 82 -11.35 5.58 3.39
C VAL A 82 -11.17 6.67 2.34
N THR A 83 -12.14 7.57 2.25
CA THR A 83 -12.05 8.74 1.37
C THR A 83 -10.83 9.57 1.74
N GLY A 84 -9.97 9.84 0.76
CA GLY A 84 -8.74 10.60 0.96
C GLY A 84 -7.53 9.76 1.40
N ALA A 85 -7.61 8.42 1.32
CA ALA A 85 -6.44 7.54 1.37
C ALA A 85 -5.75 7.45 -0.01
N SER A 86 -4.49 7.01 -0.05
CA SER A 86 -3.75 6.75 -1.30
C SER A 86 -4.56 5.92 -2.29
N GLU A 87 -4.56 6.31 -3.56
CA GLU A 87 -5.21 5.54 -4.63
C GLU A 87 -4.34 4.40 -5.15
N LYS A 88 -3.09 4.28 -4.71
CA LYS A 88 -2.14 3.28 -5.22
C LYS A 88 -1.54 2.41 -4.13
N PHE A 89 -1.40 2.94 -2.92
CA PHE A 89 -0.83 2.21 -1.79
C PHE A 89 -1.88 1.89 -0.74
N PHE A 90 -1.84 0.68 -0.21
CA PHE A 90 -2.73 0.27 0.86
C PHE A 90 -2.05 -0.72 1.80
N ALA A 91 -2.47 -0.71 3.06
CA ALA A 91 -1.98 -1.65 4.07
C ALA A 91 -2.77 -2.96 4.00
N THR A 92 -2.06 -4.07 4.09
CA THR A 92 -2.64 -5.42 4.10
C THR A 92 -2.07 -6.29 5.19
N THR A 93 -2.78 -7.37 5.49
CA THR A 93 -2.30 -8.48 6.31
C THR A 93 -2.66 -9.79 5.62
N TYR A 94 -1.95 -10.86 5.97
CA TYR A 94 -2.26 -12.21 5.51
C TYR A 94 -2.52 -13.12 6.70
N ASN A 95 -3.68 -13.78 6.71
CA ASN A 95 -4.02 -14.80 7.69
C ASN A 95 -3.72 -16.18 7.12
N ALA A 96 -2.59 -16.77 7.54
CA ALA A 96 -2.16 -18.09 7.09
C ALA A 96 -3.06 -19.24 7.60
N ALA A 97 -3.82 -19.05 8.68
CA ALA A 97 -4.72 -20.08 9.19
C ALA A 97 -5.98 -20.25 8.32
N THR A 98 -6.38 -19.20 7.61
CA THR A 98 -7.56 -19.19 6.73
C THR A 98 -7.21 -18.97 5.26
N ASP A 99 -5.92 -18.84 4.93
CA ASP A 99 -5.44 -18.51 3.58
C ASP A 99 -6.16 -17.28 3.00
N THR A 100 -6.18 -16.17 3.76
CA THR A 100 -6.97 -15.00 3.41
C THR A 100 -6.16 -13.71 3.55
N TRP A 101 -6.19 -12.90 2.50
CA TRP A 101 -5.66 -11.54 2.52
C TRP A 101 -6.73 -10.57 2.98
N PHE A 102 -6.32 -9.57 3.77
CA PHE A 102 -7.18 -8.46 4.17
C PHE A 102 -6.50 -7.15 3.85
N TYR A 103 -7.26 -6.19 3.32
CA TYR A 103 -6.85 -4.80 3.28
C TYR A 103 -7.38 -4.06 4.50
N HIS A 104 -6.69 -3.00 4.90
CA HIS A 104 -7.10 -2.12 5.98
C HIS A 104 -7.94 -0.96 5.45
N ALA A 105 -9.07 -0.70 6.09
CA ALA A 105 -9.99 0.38 5.78
C ALA A 105 -10.15 1.30 6.99
N ASN A 106 -9.03 1.72 7.57
CA ASN A 106 -8.96 2.41 8.86
C ASN A 106 -9.43 1.53 10.03
N ASP A 107 -10.70 1.58 10.44
CA ASP A 107 -11.15 0.90 11.66
C ASP A 107 -11.37 -0.62 11.49
N ARG A 108 -11.43 -1.10 10.24
CA ARG A 108 -11.82 -2.47 9.91
C ARG A 108 -10.96 -3.10 8.81
N LEU A 109 -10.98 -4.44 8.79
CA LEU A 109 -10.36 -5.28 7.79
C LEU A 109 -11.41 -5.88 6.87
N TYR A 110 -11.11 -5.92 5.59
CA TYR A 110 -11.95 -6.53 4.57
C TYR A 110 -11.12 -7.51 3.75
N SER A 111 -11.67 -8.70 3.52
CA SER A 111 -11.00 -9.73 2.76
C SER A 111 -10.96 -9.36 1.27
N PHE A 112 -9.87 -9.68 0.60
CA PHE A 112 -9.77 -9.58 -0.86
C PHE A 112 -8.92 -10.72 -1.43
N VAL A 113 -8.97 -10.88 -2.75
CA VAL A 113 -8.12 -11.80 -3.49
C VAL A 113 -7.07 -10.97 -4.24
N PRO A 114 -5.77 -11.15 -3.99
CA PRO A 114 -4.74 -10.52 -4.81
C PRO A 114 -4.85 -10.95 -6.27
N GLU A 115 -4.60 -10.02 -7.18
CA GLU A 115 -4.56 -10.25 -8.63
C GLU A 115 -3.11 -10.42 -9.11
#